data_AF-A0A812RFX3-F1
#
_entry.id   AF-A0A812RFX3-F1
#
_cell.length_a   1.000
_cell.length_b   1.000
_cell.length_c   1.000
_cell.angle_alpha   90.00
_cell.angle_beta   90.00
_cell.angle_gamma   90.00
#
_symmetry.space_group_name_H-M   'P 1'
#
loop_
_entity.id
_entity.type
_entity.pdbx_description
1 polymer ?
#
loop_
_entity_poly.entity_id
_entity_poly.type
_entity_poly.pdbx_seq_one_letter_code
_entity_poly.pdbx_strand_id
1 'polypeptide(L)'
;MGQNAGSCCAEACCEDAEKNAFGRGVPPPVYFAEDLPEAVQTTDRYVHSSFTEENSQHGPQCMEVSGLASVAATSPSRSPPLREDAFRRTSTPYTFTARQDRLEQEAQLYVDTEIARSISLVSTLQGFGWLWRVRPERMSHVQLDALWKTSTQADAYDVFLSHTWATPGHLKYLSLLLSSCWHQVFLAWALAAVLVMALYVLNLLPLPLRVPRNENLVFEIAAYRRANPNGELKVQPMFVERNILLAWICMFLCLGVFMFVRLPGIHWRGAVGFFVFFPGIHVIRKGYQQQEQMFRDLAEFDLNSVSCSNEFDRQFILSAVCRWYGSLQGFTDYVRGPLKEELTEAVVLARMPLQYCILSISPLAGFQLDYIASFLSIASPDIIARVILTQVLAVNTTVVLATYFLFWLCQRFATPRFSSCAMDYVQTALIL
;
A
#
# COMPACT_ATOMS: atom_id res chain seq x y z
N MET A 1 61.22 11.08 -7.76
CA MET A 1 60.00 11.89 -7.95
C MET A 1 59.23 11.27 -9.11
N GLY A 2 58.02 10.69 -9.01
CA GLY A 2 57.12 10.27 -7.93
C GLY A 2 56.44 8.96 -8.40
N GLN A 3 56.31 7.93 -7.57
CA GLN A 3 55.09 7.56 -6.82
C GLN A 3 53.78 7.58 -7.63
N ASN A 4 53.30 6.38 -8.00
CA ASN A 4 51.89 6.06 -8.18
C ASN A 4 51.64 4.66 -7.57
N ALA A 5 51.22 4.67 -6.30
CA ALA A 5 50.33 3.67 -5.72
C ALA A 5 48.89 4.08 -6.11
N GLY A 6 47.86 3.25 -6.22
CA GLY A 6 47.60 1.86 -5.90
C GLY A 6 46.07 1.75 -5.91
N SER A 7 45.49 0.72 -6.54
CA SER A 7 44.08 0.38 -6.40
C SER A 7 43.88 -1.09 -6.77
N CYS A 8 44.09 -1.95 -5.78
CA CYS A 8 43.69 -3.35 -5.79
C CYS A 8 43.16 -3.64 -4.39
N CYS A 9 41.84 -3.73 -4.23
CA CYS A 9 41.16 -4.40 -3.10
C CYS A 9 39.64 -4.37 -3.38
N ALA A 10 39.11 -5.42 -4.02
CA ALA A 10 37.66 -5.70 -3.99
C ALA A 10 37.29 -7.18 -4.24
N GLU A 11 38.16 -8.04 -4.78
CA GLU A 11 37.76 -9.40 -5.20
C GLU A 11 38.02 -10.55 -4.20
N ALA A 12 38.63 -10.31 -3.04
CA ALA A 12 39.16 -11.42 -2.22
C ALA A 12 38.23 -11.98 -1.11
N CYS A 13 37.02 -11.46 -0.89
CA CYS A 13 36.20 -11.86 0.27
C CYS A 13 35.13 -12.95 0.02
N CYS A 14 34.98 -13.47 -1.20
CA CYS A 14 33.93 -14.46 -1.48
C CYS A 14 34.42 -15.90 -1.75
N GLU A 15 35.72 -16.14 -2.00
CA GLU A 15 36.20 -17.48 -2.36
C GLU A 15 36.41 -18.44 -1.17
N ASP A 16 36.48 -17.94 0.07
CA ASP A 16 36.80 -18.80 1.23
C ASP A 16 35.58 -19.45 1.90
N ALA A 17 34.36 -19.11 1.50
CA ALA A 17 33.14 -19.70 2.07
C ALA A 17 32.74 -21.05 1.45
N GLU A 18 33.29 -21.42 0.28
CA GLU A 18 32.84 -22.61 -0.47
C GLU A 18 33.58 -23.91 -0.08
N LYS A 19 34.69 -23.84 0.67
CA LYS A 19 35.55 -25.00 0.95
C LYS A 19 35.27 -25.77 2.26
N ASN A 20 34.39 -25.29 3.13
CA ASN A 20 34.16 -25.91 4.45
C ASN A 20 32.76 -26.51 4.68
N ALA A 21 31.94 -26.65 3.64
CA ALA A 21 30.55 -27.13 3.76
C ALA A 21 30.27 -28.45 3.02
N PHE A 22 31.20 -29.42 3.01
CA PHE A 22 30.89 -30.80 2.58
C PHE A 22 31.52 -31.82 3.52
N GLY A 23 30.80 -32.12 4.60
CA GLY A 23 31.23 -33.08 5.61
C GLY A 23 30.07 -33.58 6.45
N ARG A 24 29.04 -34.17 5.82
CA ARG A 24 28.20 -35.25 6.36
C ARG A 24 27.16 -35.66 5.32
N GLY A 25 27.13 -36.95 5.02
CA GLY A 25 26.29 -37.56 4.01
C GLY A 25 24.79 -37.36 4.29
N VAL A 26 24.12 -36.74 3.33
CA VAL A 26 22.69 -36.86 3.11
C VAL A 26 22.55 -37.34 1.66
N PRO A 27 21.90 -38.47 1.39
CA PRO A 27 21.71 -38.93 0.02
C PRO A 27 20.77 -37.97 -0.73
N PRO A 28 21.01 -37.72 -2.03
CA PRO A 28 20.18 -36.82 -2.82
C PRO A 28 18.76 -37.41 -2.99
N PRO A 29 17.71 -36.57 -3.02
CA PRO A 29 16.37 -37.04 -3.38
C PRO A 29 16.33 -37.49 -4.83
N VAL A 30 15.85 -38.72 -5.04
CA VAL A 30 15.53 -39.28 -6.35
C VAL A 30 14.25 -38.60 -6.84
N TYR A 31 14.37 -37.74 -7.85
CA TYR A 31 13.22 -37.23 -8.58
C TYR A 31 12.90 -38.19 -9.73
N PHE A 32 11.67 -38.70 -9.73
CA PHE A 32 11.07 -39.35 -10.89
C PHE A 32 10.81 -38.28 -11.96
N ALA A 33 11.37 -38.51 -13.15
CA ALA A 33 10.99 -37.78 -14.34
C ALA A 33 9.61 -38.28 -14.79
N GLU A 34 8.59 -37.43 -14.66
CA GLU A 34 7.35 -37.59 -15.42
C GLU A 34 7.46 -36.77 -16.71
N ASP A 35 7.35 -37.49 -17.83
CA ASP A 35 7.29 -36.96 -19.18
C ASP A 35 6.04 -36.07 -19.35
N LEU A 36 6.24 -34.81 -19.77
CA LEU A 36 5.18 -33.94 -20.27
C LEU A 36 5.52 -33.48 -21.70
N PRO A 37 4.54 -33.47 -22.63
CA PRO A 37 4.80 -33.36 -24.05
C PRO A 37 4.90 -31.92 -24.57
N GLU A 38 5.44 -31.88 -25.79
CA GLU A 38 5.87 -30.74 -26.60
C GLU A 38 4.89 -29.57 -26.78
N ALA A 39 5.47 -28.38 -26.64
CA ALA A 39 5.42 -27.22 -27.53
C ALA A 39 4.06 -26.69 -28.03
N VAL A 40 3.73 -25.48 -27.59
CA VAL A 40 2.98 -24.49 -28.39
C VAL A 40 3.89 -23.29 -28.63
N GLN A 41 4.30 -23.11 -29.88
CA GLN A 41 5.06 -21.95 -30.36
C GLN A 41 4.16 -20.72 -30.39
N THR A 42 4.49 -19.69 -29.61
CA THR A 42 3.99 -18.33 -29.82
C THR A 42 5.11 -17.47 -30.40
N THR A 43 4.88 -17.00 -31.63
CA THR A 43 5.75 -16.10 -32.39
C THR A 43 5.82 -14.72 -31.74
N ASP A 44 7.00 -14.34 -31.23
CA ASP A 44 7.31 -12.97 -30.84
C ASP A 44 7.78 -12.15 -32.04
N ARG A 45 7.12 -11.02 -32.25
CA ARG A 45 7.46 -9.99 -33.25
C ARG A 45 8.19 -8.87 -32.52
N TYR A 46 9.52 -8.95 -32.47
CA TYR A 46 10.36 -7.85 -32.00
C TYR A 46 10.39 -6.72 -33.05
N VAL A 47 9.90 -5.54 -32.67
CA VAL A 47 10.11 -4.29 -33.41
C VAL A 47 11.22 -3.54 -32.71
N HIS A 48 12.38 -3.45 -33.37
CA HIS A 48 13.45 -2.53 -33.00
C HIS A 48 12.96 -1.08 -33.20
N SER A 49 12.93 -0.28 -32.14
CA SER A 49 12.99 1.18 -32.26
C SER A 49 14.27 1.69 -31.61
N SER A 50 15.20 2.12 -32.46
CA SER A 50 16.36 2.92 -32.11
C SER A 50 15.92 4.26 -31.54
N PHE A 51 16.38 4.60 -30.32
CA PHE A 51 16.24 5.93 -29.76
C PHE A 51 17.64 6.53 -29.57
N THR A 52 17.84 7.69 -30.17
CA THR A 52 19.03 8.53 -30.11
C THR A 52 19.10 9.27 -28.78
N GLU A 53 20.25 9.19 -28.10
CA GLU A 53 20.61 10.06 -26.97
C GLU A 53 20.77 11.50 -27.44
N GLU A 54 19.98 12.41 -26.88
CA GLU A 54 20.26 13.84 -26.95
C GLU A 54 20.44 14.41 -25.54
N ASN A 55 21.55 15.12 -25.43
CA ASN A 55 22.24 15.54 -24.23
C ASN A 55 21.73 16.93 -23.84
N SER A 56 21.19 17.10 -22.63
CA SER A 56 20.90 18.43 -22.10
C SER A 56 21.05 18.49 -20.58
N GLN A 57 22.26 18.89 -20.18
CA GLN A 57 22.56 19.58 -18.93
C GLN A 57 21.65 20.80 -18.80
N HIS A 58 21.03 21.03 -17.63
CA HIS A 58 20.76 22.35 -17.02
C HIS A 58 20.20 22.10 -15.60
N GLY A 59 21.03 22.34 -14.58
CA GLY A 59 20.60 22.31 -13.18
C GLY A 59 20.11 23.68 -12.71
N PRO A 60 19.14 23.78 -11.79
CA PRO A 60 18.76 25.06 -11.20
C PRO A 60 19.53 25.34 -9.90
N GLN A 61 19.96 26.60 -9.80
CA GLN A 61 20.65 27.23 -8.69
C GLN A 61 19.77 27.31 -7.42
N CYS A 62 20.37 27.03 -6.26
CA CYS A 62 19.80 27.31 -4.95
C CYS A 62 19.83 28.82 -4.65
N MET A 63 18.68 29.41 -4.31
CA MET A 63 18.62 30.74 -3.70
C MET A 63 18.78 30.66 -2.19
N GLU A 64 19.73 31.46 -1.72
CA GLU A 64 20.03 31.79 -0.34
C GLU A 64 19.03 32.85 0.16
N VAL A 65 18.39 32.61 1.32
CA VAL A 65 17.58 33.64 2.01
C VAL A 65 18.13 33.81 3.41
N SER A 66 18.79 34.95 3.62
CA SER A 66 19.22 35.47 4.91
C SER A 66 18.17 36.41 5.51
N GLY A 67 18.01 36.36 6.83
CA GLY A 67 17.66 37.52 7.66
C GLY A 67 16.29 37.48 8.36
N LEU A 68 16.31 37.37 9.71
CA LEU A 68 16.10 38.49 10.67
C LEU A 68 15.36 38.09 11.97
N ALA A 69 15.93 38.64 13.06
CA ALA A 69 15.30 39.17 14.27
C ALA A 69 14.84 38.25 15.41
N SER A 70 15.77 38.09 16.38
CA SER A 70 15.62 38.39 17.81
C SER A 70 14.28 38.95 18.31
N VAL A 71 13.69 38.31 19.33
CA VAL A 71 13.03 38.98 20.47
C VAL A 71 13.31 38.18 21.74
N ALA A 72 13.95 38.85 22.70
CA ALA A 72 14.11 38.40 24.09
C ALA A 72 12.86 38.76 24.90
N ALA A 73 12.42 37.85 25.78
CA ALA A 73 11.54 38.20 26.90
C ALA A 73 11.85 37.31 28.11
N THR A 74 12.42 37.94 29.12
CA THR A 74 12.64 37.46 30.49
C THR A 74 11.36 37.50 31.31
N SER A 75 11.07 36.46 32.10
CA SER A 75 10.75 36.59 33.52
C SER A 75 10.66 35.23 34.25
N PRO A 76 11.07 35.16 35.52
CA PRO A 76 11.21 33.90 36.27
C PRO A 76 9.95 33.60 37.11
N SER A 77 9.51 32.35 37.11
CA SER A 77 8.52 31.86 38.08
C SER A 77 9.15 30.72 38.90
N ARG A 78 9.31 31.00 40.20
CA ARG A 78 9.78 30.06 41.23
C ARG A 78 8.76 28.94 41.42
N SER A 79 9.18 27.70 41.17
CA SER A 79 8.55 26.50 41.72
C SER A 79 9.49 25.84 42.73
N PRO A 80 8.97 25.20 43.80
CA PRO A 80 9.76 24.59 44.85
C PRO A 80 10.47 23.31 44.34
N PRO A 81 11.64 22.95 44.89
CA PRO A 81 12.43 21.82 44.42
C PRO A 81 11.72 20.50 44.75
N LEU A 82 11.19 19.84 43.73
CA LEU A 82 10.81 18.44 43.81
C LEU A 82 12.09 17.59 43.74
N ARG A 83 12.21 16.71 44.72
CA ARG A 83 13.33 15.82 45.02
C ARG A 83 13.51 14.81 43.87
N GLU A 84 14.50 15.05 43.02
CA GLU A 84 14.74 14.36 41.74
C GLU A 84 15.81 13.25 41.83
N ASP A 85 16.10 12.73 43.04
CA ASP A 85 17.29 11.89 43.28
C ASP A 85 17.03 10.36 43.31
N ALA A 86 15.85 9.87 42.95
CA ALA A 86 15.53 8.43 43.06
C ALA A 86 15.44 7.67 41.72
N PHE A 87 15.60 8.32 40.56
CA PHE A 87 15.47 7.66 39.26
C PHE A 87 16.66 7.87 38.31
N ARG A 88 17.86 8.17 38.85
CA ARG A 88 19.12 7.84 38.16
C ARG A 88 19.43 6.35 38.36
N ARG A 89 18.59 5.48 37.80
CA ARG A 89 19.12 4.19 37.35
C ARG A 89 20.01 4.52 36.17
N THR A 90 21.29 4.19 36.32
CA THR A 90 22.32 4.15 35.30
C THR A 90 21.80 3.50 34.02
N SER A 91 21.21 4.29 33.13
CA SER A 91 21.32 4.03 31.71
C SER A 91 22.79 4.24 31.40
N THR A 92 23.55 3.14 31.38
CA THR A 92 24.89 3.16 30.79
C THR A 92 24.75 3.79 29.41
N PRO A 93 25.58 4.79 29.06
CA PRO A 93 25.53 5.40 27.74
C PRO A 93 25.60 4.26 26.72
N TYR A 94 24.59 4.19 25.87
CA TYR A 94 24.51 3.19 24.81
C TYR A 94 25.63 3.52 23.82
N THR A 95 26.83 3.03 24.10
CA THR A 95 28.04 3.37 23.35
C THR A 95 27.94 2.74 21.98
N PHE A 96 28.18 3.55 20.95
CA PHE A 96 28.25 3.14 19.55
C PHE A 96 29.14 1.90 19.34
N THR A 97 30.17 1.74 20.17
CA THR A 97 31.06 0.56 20.19
C THR A 97 30.32 -0.73 20.50
N ALA A 98 29.36 -0.74 21.44
CA ALA A 98 28.59 -1.95 21.76
C ALA A 98 27.70 -2.41 20.59
N ARG A 99 27.27 -1.47 19.72
CA ARG A 99 26.54 -1.80 18.49
C ARG A 99 27.47 -2.39 17.44
N GLN A 100 28.68 -1.89 17.32
CA GLN A 100 29.68 -2.37 16.37
C GLN A 100 30.26 -3.73 16.79
N ASP A 101 30.54 -3.92 18.09
CA ASP A 101 30.94 -5.21 18.66
C ASP A 101 29.86 -6.29 18.48
N ARG A 102 28.58 -5.91 18.52
CA ARG A 102 27.45 -6.82 18.21
C ARG A 102 27.33 -7.18 16.73
N LEU A 103 27.80 -6.31 15.83
CA LEU A 103 27.85 -6.62 14.40
C LEU A 103 29.00 -7.58 14.07
N GLU A 104 30.13 -7.43 14.77
CA GLU A 104 31.28 -8.32 14.64
C GLU A 104 31.04 -9.68 15.31
N GLN A 105 30.23 -9.73 16.37
CA GLN A 105 29.70 -10.99 16.88
C GLN A 105 28.57 -11.50 15.98
N GLU A 106 28.96 -12.30 14.99
CA GLU A 106 28.22 -13.03 13.94
C GLU A 106 26.89 -13.73 14.32
N ALA A 107 26.32 -13.56 15.53
CA ALA A 107 25.17 -14.26 16.08
C ALA A 107 23.79 -13.55 15.97
N GLN A 108 23.69 -12.28 15.54
CA GLN A 108 22.44 -11.51 15.69
C GLN A 108 21.64 -11.24 14.39
N LEU A 109 21.43 -12.25 13.54
CA LEU A 109 20.29 -12.21 12.60
C LEU A 109 19.00 -12.77 13.21
N TYR A 110 19.08 -13.31 14.43
CA TYR A 110 17.91 -13.60 15.23
C TYR A 110 17.32 -12.28 15.72
N VAL A 111 16.02 -12.10 15.48
CA VAL A 111 15.26 -11.03 16.10
C VAL A 111 15.43 -11.18 17.60
N ASP A 112 15.98 -10.17 18.25
CA ASP A 112 16.14 -10.18 19.70
C ASP A 112 14.74 -10.37 20.33
N THR A 113 14.55 -11.48 21.03
CA THR A 113 13.25 -11.85 21.59
C THR A 113 12.76 -10.83 22.62
N GLU A 114 13.65 -9.99 23.16
CA GLU A 114 13.29 -8.89 24.05
C GLU A 114 12.64 -7.71 23.30
N ILE A 115 13.03 -7.49 22.03
CA ILE A 115 12.46 -6.45 21.17
C ILE A 115 11.26 -6.96 20.37
N ALA A 116 11.11 -8.28 20.23
CA ALA A 116 9.97 -8.92 19.60
C ALA A 116 8.69 -8.74 20.44
N ARG A 117 8.00 -7.62 20.21
CA ARG A 117 6.76 -7.26 20.90
C ARG A 117 5.62 -7.09 19.91
N SER A 118 4.42 -7.47 20.32
CA SER A 118 3.19 -7.30 19.56
C SER A 118 2.24 -6.34 20.27
N ILE A 119 1.34 -5.75 19.48
CA ILE A 119 0.22 -4.96 19.97
C ILE A 119 -1.02 -5.38 19.19
N SER A 120 -2.14 -5.53 19.88
CA SER A 120 -3.41 -5.86 19.21
C SER A 120 -3.77 -4.78 18.20
N LEU A 121 -4.12 -5.20 16.97
CA LEU A 121 -4.52 -4.29 15.89
C LEU A 121 -5.68 -3.37 16.32
N VAL A 122 -6.65 -3.89 17.07
CA VAL A 122 -7.77 -3.11 17.60
C VAL A 122 -7.28 -1.97 18.50
N SER A 123 -6.34 -2.25 19.40
CA SER A 123 -5.74 -1.23 20.28
C SER A 123 -5.00 -0.16 19.48
N THR A 124 -4.36 -0.52 18.37
CA THR A 124 -3.70 0.47 17.50
C THR A 124 -4.67 1.37 16.74
N LEU A 125 -5.92 0.93 16.53
CA LEU A 125 -6.97 1.69 15.85
C LEU A 125 -7.75 2.62 16.79
N GLN A 126 -7.71 2.36 18.10
CA GLN A 126 -8.29 3.25 19.11
C GLN A 126 -7.66 4.65 19.06
N GLY A 127 -8.38 5.66 19.56
CA GLY A 127 -7.92 7.06 19.49
C GLY A 127 -7.79 7.57 18.05
N PHE A 128 -8.66 7.11 17.14
CA PHE A 128 -8.62 7.43 15.71
C PHE A 128 -7.28 7.06 15.06
N GLY A 129 -6.72 5.89 15.40
CA GLY A 129 -5.44 5.43 14.89
C GLY A 129 -4.30 6.42 15.11
N TRP A 130 -4.26 7.08 16.27
CA TRP A 130 -3.21 8.05 16.61
C TRP A 130 -1.81 7.46 16.38
N LEU A 131 -1.62 6.18 16.74
CA LEU A 131 -0.38 5.45 16.54
C LEU A 131 0.08 5.41 15.07
N TRP A 132 -0.86 5.30 14.14
CA TRP A 132 -0.58 5.26 12.70
C TRP A 132 -0.40 6.65 12.09
N ARG A 133 -0.97 7.68 12.72
CA ARG A 133 -0.95 9.08 12.27
C ARG A 133 0.30 9.84 12.69
N VAL A 134 0.90 9.47 13.82
CA VAL A 134 2.09 10.13 14.35
C VAL A 134 3.33 9.30 14.02
N ARG A 135 4.33 9.96 13.46
CA ARG A 135 5.63 9.35 13.18
C ARG A 135 6.40 9.09 14.49
N PRO A 136 6.99 7.90 14.70
CA PRO A 136 7.70 7.58 15.93
C PRO A 136 8.80 8.58 16.28
N GLU A 137 9.47 9.17 15.28
CA GLU A 137 10.55 10.15 15.49
C GLU A 137 10.05 11.46 16.11
N ARG A 138 8.73 11.70 16.07
CA ARG A 138 8.10 12.88 16.68
C ARG A 138 7.48 12.59 18.05
N MET A 139 7.48 11.33 18.48
CA MET A 139 6.94 10.96 19.78
C MET A 139 7.93 11.33 20.89
N SER A 140 7.42 11.86 22.00
CA SER A 140 8.25 12.08 23.18
C SER A 140 8.68 10.75 23.79
N HIS A 141 9.78 10.74 24.56
CA HIS A 141 10.21 9.53 25.27
C HIS A 141 9.13 8.94 26.17
N VAL A 142 8.27 9.79 26.75
CA VAL A 142 7.13 9.36 27.57
C VAL A 142 6.08 8.62 26.73
N GLN A 143 5.81 9.09 25.51
CA GLN A 143 4.89 8.43 24.59
C GLN A 143 5.44 7.10 24.07
N LEU A 144 6.74 7.06 23.75
CA LEU A 144 7.42 5.83 23.35
C LEU A 144 7.43 4.79 24.48
N ASP A 145 7.69 5.21 25.72
CA ASP A 145 7.64 4.33 26.89
C ASP A 145 6.21 3.84 27.18
N ALA A 146 5.20 4.70 27.02
CA ALA A 146 3.81 4.28 27.13
C ALA A 146 3.44 3.25 26.05
N LEU A 147 3.90 3.45 24.81
CA LEU A 147 3.70 2.50 23.72
C LEU A 147 4.39 1.16 24.02
N TRP A 148 5.64 1.21 24.48
CA TRP A 148 6.41 0.03 24.88
C TRP A 148 5.69 -0.76 25.97
N LYS A 149 5.19 -0.08 27.02
CA LYS A 149 4.42 -0.70 28.11
C LYS A 149 3.09 -1.32 27.65
N THR A 150 2.48 -0.75 26.60
CA THR A 150 1.23 -1.26 26.03
C THR A 150 1.46 -2.50 25.15
N SER A 151 2.65 -2.63 24.55
CA SER A 151 3.03 -3.81 23.79
C SER A 151 3.39 -4.99 24.70
N THR A 152 3.08 -6.20 24.26
CA THR A 152 3.39 -7.46 24.97
C THR A 152 4.50 -8.20 24.24
N GLN A 153 5.38 -8.89 24.97
CA GLN A 153 6.35 -9.78 24.32
C GLN A 153 5.62 -10.88 23.57
N ALA A 154 6.07 -11.19 22.36
CA ALA A 154 5.37 -12.09 21.46
C ALA A 154 6.34 -13.08 20.83
N ASP A 155 6.02 -14.37 20.96
CA ASP A 155 6.79 -15.43 20.33
C ASP A 155 6.45 -15.59 18.83
N ALA A 156 5.27 -15.09 18.41
CA ALA A 156 4.79 -15.12 17.03
C ALA A 156 3.89 -13.91 16.72
N TYR A 157 3.68 -13.65 15.42
CA TYR A 157 2.83 -12.57 14.92
C TYR A 157 1.71 -13.13 14.04
N ASP A 158 0.46 -12.78 14.36
CA ASP A 158 -0.70 -13.14 13.51
C ASP A 158 -0.71 -12.35 12.20
N VAL A 159 -0.35 -11.06 12.28
CA VAL A 159 -0.38 -10.13 11.16
C VAL A 159 0.89 -9.27 11.21
N PHE A 160 1.64 -9.26 10.10
CA PHE A 160 2.77 -8.36 9.91
C PHE A 160 2.39 -7.23 8.95
N LEU A 161 2.42 -5.99 9.45
CA LEU A 161 2.04 -4.80 8.68
C LEU A 161 3.29 -4.08 8.14
N SER A 162 3.71 -4.49 6.95
CA SER A 162 4.75 -3.79 6.18
C SER A 162 4.24 -2.44 5.68
N HIS A 163 4.96 -1.35 5.99
CA HIS A 163 4.53 -0.01 5.62
C HIS A 163 5.66 1.03 5.67
N THR A 164 5.50 2.11 4.90
CA THR A 164 6.42 3.27 4.93
C THR A 164 5.87 4.43 5.77
N TRP A 165 6.71 5.07 6.58
CA TRP A 165 6.39 6.32 7.29
C TRP A 165 6.20 7.54 6.37
N ALA A 166 6.56 7.40 5.09
CA ALA A 166 6.28 8.40 4.07
C ALA A 166 4.79 8.47 3.70
N THR A 167 4.05 7.35 3.77
CA THR A 167 2.61 7.34 3.50
C THR A 167 1.87 8.11 4.59
N PRO A 168 0.94 9.02 4.23
CA PRO A 168 0.16 9.76 5.21
C PRO A 168 -0.56 8.84 6.17
N GLY A 169 -0.35 9.04 7.48
CA GLY A 169 -0.84 8.09 8.48
C GLY A 169 -2.36 7.96 8.56
N HIS A 170 -3.12 8.98 8.13
CA HIS A 170 -4.57 8.90 8.03
C HIS A 170 -5.04 7.88 6.98
N LEU A 171 -4.28 7.69 5.89
CA LEU A 171 -4.59 6.66 4.90
C LEU A 171 -4.34 5.26 5.44
N LYS A 172 -3.26 5.07 6.21
CA LYS A 172 -2.97 3.78 6.88
C LYS A 172 -4.06 3.43 7.87
N TYR A 173 -4.47 4.41 8.68
CA TYR A 173 -5.59 4.23 9.60
C TYR A 173 -6.86 3.84 8.86
N LEU A 174 -7.20 4.55 7.77
CA LEU A 174 -8.42 4.26 7.01
C LEU A 174 -8.36 2.87 6.35
N SER A 175 -7.22 2.46 5.78
CA SER A 175 -7.08 1.15 5.16
C SER A 175 -7.16 0.02 6.19
N LEU A 176 -6.52 0.18 7.35
CA LEU A 176 -6.57 -0.80 8.44
C LEU A 176 -7.96 -0.87 9.08
N LEU A 177 -8.64 0.26 9.25
CA LEU A 177 -10.02 0.32 9.75
C LEU A 177 -10.97 -0.38 8.78
N LEU A 178 -10.85 -0.10 7.48
CA LEU A 178 -11.65 -0.77 6.47
C LEU A 178 -11.37 -2.28 6.44
N SER A 179 -10.12 -2.70 6.45
CA SER A 179 -9.77 -4.13 6.44
C SER A 179 -10.26 -4.87 7.69
N SER A 180 -10.04 -4.30 8.87
CA SER A 180 -10.30 -4.98 10.16
C SER A 180 -11.76 -4.89 10.61
N CYS A 181 -12.45 -3.82 10.22
CA CYS A 181 -13.78 -3.50 10.72
C CYS A 181 -14.81 -3.39 9.61
N TRP A 182 -14.60 -3.94 8.40
CA TRP A 182 -15.52 -3.73 7.27
C TRP A 182 -16.98 -4.08 7.61
N HIS A 183 -17.24 -5.11 8.42
CA HIS A 183 -18.59 -5.45 8.88
C HIS A 183 -19.21 -4.35 9.74
N GLN A 184 -18.43 -3.82 10.68
CA GLN A 184 -18.86 -2.72 11.56
C GLN A 184 -18.95 -1.41 10.78
N VAL A 185 -18.06 -1.16 9.83
CA VAL A 185 -18.11 -0.02 8.91
C VAL A 185 -19.33 -0.13 8.00
N PHE A 186 -19.69 -1.33 7.54
CA PHE A 186 -20.90 -1.55 6.76
C PHE A 186 -22.17 -1.31 7.60
N LEU A 187 -22.21 -1.83 8.83
CA LEU A 187 -23.32 -1.59 9.75
C LEU A 187 -23.42 -0.11 10.15
N ALA A 188 -22.31 0.51 10.53
CA ALA A 188 -22.21 1.93 10.83
C ALA A 188 -22.51 2.77 9.60
N TRP A 189 -22.16 2.33 8.40
CA TRP A 189 -22.57 2.97 7.16
C TRP A 189 -24.07 2.86 6.97
N ALA A 190 -24.69 1.69 7.17
CA ALA A 190 -26.13 1.55 7.04
C ALA A 190 -26.84 2.48 8.04
N LEU A 191 -26.36 2.55 9.28
CA LEU A 191 -26.84 3.49 10.30
C LEU A 191 -26.56 4.95 9.93
N ALA A 192 -25.38 5.25 9.39
CA ALA A 192 -25.00 6.58 8.94
C ALA A 192 -25.75 6.99 7.67
N ALA A 193 -26.14 6.07 6.80
CA ALA A 193 -26.98 6.33 5.63
C ALA A 193 -28.38 6.71 6.10
N VAL A 194 -28.93 6.01 7.12
CA VAL A 194 -30.16 6.39 7.80
C VAL A 194 -30.03 7.76 8.48
N LEU A 195 -28.90 8.03 9.15
CA LEU A 195 -28.66 9.30 9.83
C LEU A 195 -28.42 10.46 8.84
N VAL A 196 -27.67 10.24 7.77
CA VAL A 196 -27.42 11.20 6.69
C VAL A 196 -28.72 11.46 5.92
N MET A 197 -29.57 10.46 5.71
CA MET A 197 -30.94 10.62 5.21
C MET A 197 -31.73 11.58 6.12
N ALA A 198 -31.66 11.39 7.44
CA ALA A 198 -32.29 12.32 8.41
C ALA A 198 -31.64 13.71 8.42
N LEU A 199 -30.32 13.83 8.30
CA LEU A 199 -29.60 15.10 8.26
C LEU A 199 -29.78 15.85 6.92
N TYR A 200 -30.13 15.14 5.83
CA TYR A 200 -30.54 15.71 4.54
C TYR A 200 -31.97 16.25 4.59
N VAL A 201 -32.89 15.57 5.28
CA VAL A 201 -34.21 16.15 5.64
C VAL A 201 -34.04 17.49 6.38
N LEU A 202 -32.88 17.70 7.00
CA LEU A 202 -32.55 18.87 7.81
C LEU A 202 -31.51 19.83 7.18
N ASN A 203 -31.01 19.59 5.95
CA ASN A 203 -30.13 20.47 5.13
C ASN A 203 -28.76 20.93 5.71
N LEU A 204 -27.88 20.01 6.16
CA LEU A 204 -26.73 20.43 7.00
C LEU A 204 -25.25 20.33 6.48
N LEU A 205 -24.83 19.75 5.33
CA LEU A 205 -23.37 19.46 5.10
C LEU A 205 -22.77 19.48 3.65
N PRO A 206 -21.49 19.95 3.49
CA PRO A 206 -20.58 19.63 2.35
C PRO A 206 -19.11 19.22 2.74
N LEU A 207 -18.31 18.57 1.84
CA LEU A 207 -16.86 18.20 2.06
C LEU A 207 -15.97 17.97 0.78
N PRO A 208 -14.59 18.02 0.87
CA PRO A 208 -13.63 17.78 -0.24
C PRO A 208 -12.34 16.89 0.03
N LEU A 209 -11.49 16.68 -1.03
CA LEU A 209 -9.99 16.43 -1.13
C LEU A 209 -9.30 15.01 -1.24
N ARG A 210 -8.04 15.00 -1.75
CA ARG A 210 -7.23 13.97 -2.51
C ARG A 210 -5.78 13.70 -1.93
N VAL A 211 -5.05 12.60 -2.30
CA VAL A 211 -3.74 12.13 -1.68
C VAL A 211 -2.70 11.42 -2.65
N PRO A 212 -1.34 11.30 -2.37
CA PRO A 212 -0.27 10.69 -3.24
C PRO A 212 0.47 9.37 -2.73
N ARG A 213 1.59 8.92 -3.39
CA ARG A 213 2.18 7.53 -3.60
C ARG A 213 3.69 7.33 -3.14
N ASN A 214 4.26 6.11 -2.85
CA ASN A 214 5.69 5.81 -2.43
C ASN A 214 6.27 4.36 -2.71
N GLU A 215 7.61 4.13 -2.53
CA GLU A 215 8.48 3.05 -3.12
C GLU A 215 9.23 2.01 -2.19
N ASN A 216 9.20 2.04 -0.85
CA ASN A 216 10.09 1.20 0.02
C ASN A 216 9.64 -0.26 0.35
N LEU A 217 8.75 -0.89 -0.43
CA LEU A 217 8.06 -2.13 0.01
C LEU A 217 8.84 -3.45 -0.21
N VAL A 218 9.76 -3.49 -1.16
CA VAL A 218 10.33 -4.75 -1.69
C VAL A 218 11.22 -5.47 -0.66
N PHE A 219 12.04 -4.74 0.09
CA PHE A 219 13.00 -5.32 1.04
C PHE A 219 12.31 -6.03 2.21
N GLU A 220 11.26 -5.43 2.77
CA GLU A 220 10.54 -5.96 3.93
C GLU A 220 9.88 -7.32 3.62
N ILE A 221 9.32 -7.47 2.41
CA ILE A 221 8.69 -8.72 1.97
C ILE A 221 9.73 -9.83 1.80
N ALA A 222 10.87 -9.52 1.18
CA ALA A 222 11.92 -10.52 0.96
C ALA A 222 12.57 -10.98 2.27
N ALA A 223 12.79 -10.08 3.22
CA ALA A 223 13.30 -10.42 4.55
C ALA A 223 12.33 -11.31 5.33
N TYR A 224 11.02 -11.00 5.31
CA TYR A 224 9.98 -11.82 5.93
C TYR A 224 9.97 -13.24 5.36
N ARG A 225 10.05 -13.39 4.03
CA ARG A 225 9.98 -14.71 3.39
C ARG A 225 11.18 -15.59 3.74
N ARG A 226 12.37 -15.00 3.89
CA ARG A 226 13.56 -15.74 4.33
C ARG A 226 13.47 -16.18 5.78
N ALA A 227 12.94 -15.34 6.65
CA ALA A 227 12.71 -15.68 8.06
C ALA A 227 11.61 -16.74 8.24
N ASN A 228 10.66 -16.82 7.31
CA ASN A 228 9.53 -17.75 7.34
C ASN A 228 9.34 -18.48 5.99
N PRO A 229 10.23 -19.43 5.63
CA PRO A 229 10.22 -20.08 4.32
C PRO A 229 8.99 -20.97 4.09
N ASN A 230 8.36 -21.45 5.16
CA ASN A 230 7.18 -22.32 5.08
C ASN A 230 5.86 -21.56 5.36
N GLY A 231 5.92 -20.29 5.75
CA GLY A 231 4.73 -19.50 6.03
C GLY A 231 3.92 -19.22 4.77
N GLU A 232 2.59 -19.15 4.90
CA GLU A 232 1.74 -18.68 3.81
C GLU A 232 1.87 -17.16 3.68
N LEU A 233 2.40 -16.66 2.56
CA LEU A 233 2.47 -15.22 2.31
C LEU A 233 1.13 -14.72 1.77
N LYS A 234 0.25 -14.29 2.66
CA LYS A 234 -1.02 -13.68 2.26
C LYS A 234 -0.84 -12.19 1.97
N VAL A 235 -0.56 -11.86 0.72
CA VAL A 235 -0.49 -10.44 0.29
C VAL A 235 -1.89 -9.91 0.03
N GLN A 236 -2.36 -9.00 0.90
CA GLN A 236 -3.62 -8.30 0.69
C GLN A 236 -3.36 -6.89 0.16
N PRO A 237 -3.61 -6.63 -1.13
CA PRO A 237 -3.39 -5.31 -1.69
C PRO A 237 -4.42 -4.29 -1.18
N MET A 238 -3.97 -3.32 -0.38
CA MET A 238 -4.83 -2.23 0.14
C MET A 238 -5.40 -1.27 -0.94
N PHE A 239 -5.01 -1.43 -2.21
CA PHE A 239 -5.53 -0.60 -3.29
C PHE A 239 -6.98 -0.94 -3.63
N VAL A 240 -7.43 -2.18 -3.39
CA VAL A 240 -8.79 -2.63 -3.73
C VAL A 240 -9.79 -1.85 -2.88
N GLU A 241 -9.58 -1.79 -1.57
CA GLU A 241 -10.47 -1.09 -0.63
C GLU A 241 -10.54 0.41 -0.95
N ARG A 242 -9.40 1.03 -1.27
CA ARG A 242 -9.36 2.44 -1.72
C ARG A 242 -10.17 2.65 -2.99
N ASN A 243 -10.00 1.78 -3.98
CA ASN A 243 -10.69 1.87 -5.27
C ASN A 243 -12.21 1.69 -5.10
N ILE A 244 -12.63 0.78 -4.22
CA ILE A 244 -14.05 0.55 -3.89
C ILE A 244 -14.65 1.75 -3.18
N LEU A 245 -13.96 2.31 -2.18
CA LEU A 245 -14.40 3.53 -1.51
C LEU A 245 -14.59 4.69 -2.51
N LEU A 246 -13.67 4.84 -3.46
CA LEU A 246 -13.78 5.88 -4.47
C LEU A 246 -14.93 5.64 -5.44
N ALA A 247 -15.10 4.41 -5.93
CA ALA A 247 -16.22 4.04 -6.78
C ALA A 247 -17.56 4.31 -6.07
N TRP A 248 -17.62 4.02 -4.78
CA TRP A 248 -18.77 4.23 -3.92
C TRP A 248 -19.10 5.72 -3.71
N ILE A 249 -18.09 6.56 -3.45
CA ILE A 249 -18.25 8.02 -3.39
C ILE A 249 -18.74 8.56 -4.75
N CYS A 250 -18.13 8.13 -5.86
CA CYS A 250 -18.56 8.52 -7.20
C CYS A 250 -20.02 8.11 -7.48
N MET A 251 -20.44 6.92 -7.03
CA MET A 251 -21.82 6.44 -7.16
C MET A 251 -22.79 7.35 -6.41
N PHE A 252 -22.49 7.72 -5.16
CA PHE A 252 -23.31 8.69 -4.41
C PHE A 252 -23.39 10.06 -5.07
N LEU A 253 -22.26 10.59 -5.54
CA LEU A 253 -22.23 11.86 -6.24
C LEU A 253 -23.07 11.80 -7.53
N CYS A 254 -22.99 10.69 -8.27
CA CYS A 254 -23.79 10.49 -9.47
C CYS A 254 -25.29 10.45 -9.15
N LEU A 255 -25.70 9.73 -8.11
CA LEU A 255 -27.09 9.67 -7.66
C LEU A 255 -27.58 11.04 -7.19
N GLY A 256 -26.75 11.78 -6.45
CA GLY A 256 -27.04 13.15 -6.04
C GLY A 256 -27.29 14.05 -7.25
N VAL A 257 -26.35 14.08 -8.21
CA VAL A 257 -26.51 14.84 -9.45
C VAL A 257 -27.76 14.43 -10.22
N PHE A 258 -28.03 13.13 -10.35
CA PHE A 258 -29.25 12.63 -11.00
C PHE A 258 -30.54 13.17 -10.35
N MET A 259 -30.56 13.29 -9.02
CA MET A 259 -31.67 13.86 -8.27
C MET A 259 -31.79 15.38 -8.43
N PHE A 260 -30.68 16.11 -8.43
CA PHE A 260 -30.66 17.57 -8.58
C PHE A 260 -30.97 18.04 -10.02
N VAL A 261 -30.60 17.27 -11.05
CA VAL A 261 -30.84 17.62 -12.47
C VAL A 261 -32.31 17.33 -12.89
N ARG A 262 -33.24 17.21 -11.94
CA ARG A 262 -34.69 17.08 -12.20
C ARG A 262 -35.35 18.30 -12.86
N LEU A 263 -34.60 19.26 -13.39
CA LEU A 263 -35.14 20.34 -14.21
C LEU A 263 -35.76 19.77 -15.51
N PRO A 264 -37.02 20.10 -15.82
CA PRO A 264 -37.70 19.61 -17.02
C PRO A 264 -36.97 20.08 -18.30
N GLY A 265 -36.86 19.19 -19.30
CA GLY A 265 -36.28 19.52 -20.62
C GLY A 265 -34.80 19.18 -20.82
N ILE A 266 -34.11 18.63 -19.82
CA ILE A 266 -32.69 18.28 -19.95
C ILE A 266 -32.51 16.81 -20.37
N HIS A 267 -32.25 16.57 -21.66
CA HIS A 267 -31.96 15.24 -22.20
C HIS A 267 -30.54 14.73 -21.88
N TRP A 268 -29.62 15.58 -21.42
CA TRP A 268 -28.22 15.21 -21.12
C TRP A 268 -28.00 14.59 -19.73
N ARG A 269 -29.06 14.29 -18.97
CA ARG A 269 -28.97 13.75 -17.59
C ARG A 269 -28.01 12.57 -17.46
N GLY A 270 -28.04 11.65 -18.42
CA GLY A 270 -27.13 10.50 -18.45
C GLY A 270 -25.66 10.95 -18.60
N ALA A 271 -25.39 11.87 -19.53
CA ALA A 271 -24.04 12.35 -19.80
C ALA A 271 -23.38 12.97 -18.56
N VAL A 272 -24.12 13.76 -17.77
CA VAL A 272 -23.53 14.38 -16.57
C VAL A 272 -23.30 13.35 -15.46
N GLY A 273 -24.13 12.31 -15.35
CA GLY A 273 -23.83 11.16 -14.49
C GLY A 273 -22.50 10.50 -14.86
N PHE A 274 -22.25 10.26 -16.16
CA PHE A 274 -20.99 9.67 -16.63
C PHE A 274 -19.77 10.55 -16.32
N PHE A 275 -19.88 11.88 -16.44
CA PHE A 275 -18.79 12.79 -16.07
C PHE A 275 -18.36 12.68 -14.60
N VAL A 276 -19.28 12.31 -13.69
CA VAL A 276 -18.95 12.11 -12.26
C VAL A 276 -18.11 10.85 -12.03
N PHE A 277 -18.26 9.83 -12.86
CA PHE A 277 -17.46 8.60 -12.77
C PHE A 277 -16.06 8.76 -13.33
N PHE A 278 -15.86 9.67 -14.29
CA PHE A 278 -14.59 9.83 -14.99
C PHE A 278 -13.37 9.98 -14.06
N PRO A 279 -13.36 10.86 -13.03
CA PRO A 279 -12.24 10.95 -12.10
C PRO A 279 -12.01 9.67 -11.29
N GLY A 280 -13.08 8.97 -10.92
CA GLY A 280 -13.01 7.71 -10.19
C GLY A 280 -12.33 6.62 -11.02
N ILE A 281 -12.76 6.45 -12.27
CA ILE A 281 -12.19 5.50 -13.23
C ILE A 281 -10.72 5.83 -13.50
N HIS A 282 -10.38 7.12 -13.65
CA HIS A 282 -8.99 7.53 -13.84
C HIS A 282 -8.10 7.10 -12.67
N VAL A 283 -8.55 7.33 -11.43
CA VAL A 283 -7.80 6.94 -10.23
C VAL A 283 -7.69 5.42 -10.10
N ILE A 284 -8.76 4.68 -10.39
CA ILE A 284 -8.74 3.20 -10.39
C ILE A 284 -7.72 2.68 -11.39
N ARG A 285 -7.74 3.19 -12.64
CA ARG A 285 -6.75 2.84 -13.68
C ARG A 285 -5.33 3.18 -13.26
N LYS A 286 -5.11 4.37 -12.66
CA LYS A 286 -3.80 4.74 -12.08
C LYS A 286 -3.38 3.83 -10.92
N GLY A 287 -4.33 3.23 -10.21
CA GLY A 287 -4.08 2.19 -9.22
C GLY A 287 -3.55 0.91 -9.85
N TYR A 288 -4.18 0.42 -10.93
CA TYR A 288 -3.64 -0.72 -11.67
C TYR A 288 -2.29 -0.41 -12.34
N GLN A 289 -2.08 0.82 -12.81
CA GLN A 289 -0.78 1.22 -13.36
C GLN A 289 0.32 1.15 -12.28
N GLN A 290 0.02 1.49 -11.02
CA GLN A 290 0.97 1.33 -9.89
C GLN A 290 1.38 -0.10 -9.70
N GLN A 291 0.39 -0.97 -9.74
CA GLN A 291 0.57 -2.38 -9.54
C GLN A 291 1.41 -2.98 -10.67
N GLU A 292 1.13 -2.65 -11.94
CA GLU A 292 1.96 -3.08 -13.07
C GLU A 292 3.39 -2.53 -12.97
N GLN A 293 3.54 -1.27 -12.56
CA GLN A 293 4.87 -0.66 -12.35
C GLN A 293 5.63 -1.41 -11.25
N MET A 294 5.01 -1.72 -10.12
CA MET A 294 5.63 -2.50 -9.04
C MET A 294 6.12 -3.87 -9.54
N PHE A 295 5.36 -4.56 -10.38
CA PHE A 295 5.82 -5.84 -10.97
C PHE A 295 6.95 -5.67 -11.96
N ARG A 296 6.97 -4.57 -12.70
CA ARG A 296 8.10 -4.21 -13.57
C ARG A 296 9.34 -3.90 -12.73
N ASP A 297 9.19 -3.11 -11.67
CA ASP A 297 10.27 -2.77 -10.75
C ASP A 297 10.85 -4.02 -10.09
N LEU A 298 10.02 -5.01 -9.74
CA LEU A 298 10.47 -6.31 -9.25
C LEU A 298 11.22 -7.12 -10.33
N ALA A 299 10.76 -7.06 -11.58
CA ALA A 299 11.40 -7.77 -12.70
C ALA A 299 12.76 -7.16 -13.07
N GLU A 300 12.88 -5.84 -12.95
CA GLU A 300 14.10 -5.07 -13.26
C GLU A 300 14.97 -4.83 -12.01
N PHE A 301 14.51 -5.25 -10.83
CA PHE A 301 15.10 -4.94 -9.52
C PHE A 301 16.60 -5.20 -9.51
N ASP A 302 17.41 -4.19 -9.21
CA ASP A 302 18.85 -4.32 -9.04
C ASP A 302 19.25 -3.77 -7.68
N LEU A 303 19.86 -4.62 -6.85
CA LEU A 303 20.27 -4.25 -5.49
C LEU A 303 21.30 -3.12 -5.50
N ASN A 304 22.14 -3.03 -6.54
CA ASN A 304 23.16 -1.98 -6.65
C ASN A 304 22.56 -0.59 -6.91
N SER A 305 21.37 -0.54 -7.50
CA SER A 305 20.62 0.70 -7.78
C SER A 305 19.91 1.27 -6.54
N VAL A 306 19.77 0.46 -5.49
CA VAL A 306 19.04 0.86 -4.27
C VAL A 306 19.92 1.78 -3.43
N SER A 307 19.43 2.99 -3.19
CA SER A 307 20.09 3.96 -2.30
C SER A 307 19.57 3.84 -0.86
N CYS A 308 20.45 3.86 0.12
CA CYS A 308 20.08 4.07 1.52
C CYS A 308 20.48 5.48 1.95
N SER A 309 19.69 6.11 2.82
CA SER A 309 20.03 7.44 3.37
C SER A 309 21.24 7.41 4.31
N ASN A 310 21.61 6.23 4.82
CA ASN A 310 22.71 6.01 5.73
C ASN A 310 23.59 4.86 5.21
N GLU A 311 24.88 5.12 5.01
CA GLU A 311 25.83 4.14 4.48
C GLU A 311 26.05 2.97 5.46
N PHE A 312 25.96 3.22 6.76
CA PHE A 312 26.06 2.14 7.75
C PHE A 312 24.89 1.16 7.60
N ASP A 313 23.67 1.67 7.47
CA ASP A 313 22.48 0.82 7.28
C ASP A 313 22.57 0.09 5.95
N ARG A 314 23.12 0.72 4.90
CA ARG A 314 23.40 0.06 3.62
C ARG A 314 24.33 -1.13 3.79
N GLN A 315 25.49 -0.93 4.41
CA GLN A 315 26.47 -2.00 4.62
C GLN A 315 25.91 -3.14 5.48
N PHE A 316 25.16 -2.79 6.53
CA PHE A 316 24.47 -3.77 7.37
C PHE A 316 23.43 -4.59 6.60
N ILE A 317 22.61 -3.92 5.77
CA ILE A 317 21.61 -4.60 4.94
C ILE A 317 22.28 -5.50 3.91
N LEU A 318 23.30 -5.00 3.20
CA LEU A 318 24.01 -5.77 2.18
C LEU A 318 24.71 -7.00 2.76
N SER A 319 25.31 -6.88 3.95
CA SER A 319 25.94 -8.02 4.63
C SER A 319 24.91 -9.06 5.08
N ALA A 320 23.76 -8.63 5.62
CA ALA A 320 22.65 -9.52 5.95
C ALA A 320 22.10 -10.24 4.71
N VAL A 321 21.90 -9.51 3.62
CA VAL A 321 21.46 -10.05 2.32
C VAL A 321 22.43 -11.08 1.79
N CYS A 322 23.73 -10.75 1.76
CA CYS A 322 24.77 -11.68 1.29
C CYS A 322 24.78 -12.96 2.15
N ARG A 323 24.63 -12.84 3.46
CA ARG A 323 24.56 -13.99 4.36
C ARG A 323 23.32 -14.84 4.15
N TRP A 324 22.17 -14.22 3.93
CA TRP A 324 20.92 -14.94 3.74
C TRP A 324 20.82 -15.62 2.39
N TYR A 325 21.28 -14.98 1.32
CA TYR A 325 21.08 -15.42 -0.05
C TYR A 325 22.38 -15.93 -0.70
N GLY A 326 23.46 -16.03 0.06
CA GLY A 326 24.79 -16.45 -0.40
C GLY A 326 25.57 -15.32 -1.10
N SER A 327 24.89 -14.48 -1.88
CA SER A 327 25.48 -13.32 -2.55
C SER A 327 24.45 -12.21 -2.75
N LEU A 328 24.94 -11.00 -3.08
CA LEU A 328 24.09 -9.87 -3.48
C LEU A 328 23.30 -10.21 -4.76
N GLN A 329 23.93 -10.90 -5.70
CA GLN A 329 23.29 -11.35 -6.93
C GLN A 329 22.21 -12.39 -6.66
N GLY A 330 22.46 -13.35 -5.76
CA GLY A 330 21.48 -14.36 -5.37
C GLY A 330 20.20 -13.76 -4.79
N PHE A 331 20.31 -12.63 -4.08
CA PHE A 331 19.13 -11.86 -3.65
C PHE A 331 18.40 -11.20 -4.80
N THR A 332 19.12 -10.56 -5.72
CA THR A 332 18.52 -9.97 -6.92
C THR A 332 17.79 -11.02 -7.76
N ASP A 333 18.39 -12.18 -7.97
CA ASP A 333 17.79 -13.29 -8.71
C ASP A 333 16.54 -13.84 -7.99
N TYR A 334 16.61 -13.95 -6.65
CA TYR A 334 15.46 -14.34 -5.83
C TYR A 334 14.28 -13.35 -5.95
N VAL A 335 14.56 -12.04 -5.90
CA VAL A 335 13.55 -10.99 -6.03
C VAL A 335 12.92 -11.00 -7.42
N ARG A 336 13.73 -11.14 -8.48
CA ARG A 336 13.28 -11.14 -9.88
C ARG A 336 12.51 -12.40 -10.28
N GLY A 337 12.84 -13.55 -9.69
CA GLY A 337 12.23 -14.85 -9.98
C GLY A 337 11.21 -15.25 -8.92
N PRO A 338 11.56 -16.14 -7.95
CA PRO A 338 10.61 -16.75 -7.02
C PRO A 338 9.68 -15.77 -6.30
N LEU A 339 10.21 -14.66 -5.77
CA LEU A 339 9.40 -13.69 -5.04
C LEU A 339 8.39 -12.99 -5.95
N LYS A 340 8.83 -12.55 -7.14
CA LYS A 340 7.95 -11.93 -8.13
C LYS A 340 6.85 -12.88 -8.56
N GLU A 341 7.16 -14.16 -8.79
CA GLU A 341 6.18 -15.18 -9.18
C GLU A 341 5.13 -15.38 -8.08
N GLU A 342 5.56 -15.56 -6.83
CA GLU A 342 4.67 -15.69 -5.67
C GLU A 342 3.76 -14.45 -5.51
N LEU A 343 4.33 -13.24 -5.62
CA LEU A 343 3.55 -12.00 -5.56
C LEU A 343 2.58 -11.84 -6.73
N THR A 344 2.99 -12.26 -7.94
CA THR A 344 2.15 -12.19 -9.13
C THR A 344 0.98 -13.14 -8.99
N GLU A 345 1.21 -14.37 -8.53
CA GLU A 345 0.16 -15.35 -8.26
C GLU A 345 -0.81 -14.85 -7.19
N ALA A 346 -0.29 -14.37 -6.05
CA ALA A 346 -1.12 -13.83 -4.96
C ALA A 346 -2.02 -12.68 -5.44
N VAL A 347 -1.50 -11.82 -6.31
CA VAL A 347 -2.25 -10.68 -6.85
C VAL A 347 -3.22 -11.08 -7.96
N VAL A 348 -2.89 -12.08 -8.79
CA VAL A 348 -3.81 -12.66 -9.77
C VAL A 348 -4.97 -13.38 -9.08
N LEU A 349 -4.71 -14.02 -7.93
CA LEU A 349 -5.74 -14.61 -7.08
C LEU A 349 -6.56 -13.53 -6.34
N ALA A 350 -5.94 -12.42 -5.96
CA ALA A 350 -6.60 -11.24 -5.38
C ALA A 350 -7.39 -10.41 -6.41
N ARG A 351 -7.85 -11.02 -7.52
CA ARG A 351 -8.89 -10.45 -8.39
C ARG A 351 -10.03 -9.91 -7.54
N MET A 352 -10.60 -8.79 -7.98
CA MET A 352 -11.65 -8.09 -7.25
C MET A 352 -12.70 -9.06 -6.69
N PRO A 353 -12.73 -9.27 -5.37
CA PRO A 353 -13.68 -10.18 -4.77
C PRO A 353 -15.11 -9.69 -5.05
N LEU A 354 -16.01 -10.61 -5.40
CA LEU A 354 -17.42 -10.29 -5.69
C LEU A 354 -18.08 -9.49 -4.57
N GLN A 355 -17.69 -9.75 -3.31
CA GLN A 355 -18.17 -9.02 -2.13
C GLN A 355 -17.94 -7.51 -2.24
N TYR A 356 -16.80 -7.08 -2.79
CA TYR A 356 -16.52 -5.67 -3.00
C TYR A 356 -17.35 -5.06 -4.14
N CYS A 357 -17.63 -5.82 -5.21
CA CYS A 357 -18.57 -5.39 -6.25
C CYS A 357 -20.00 -5.25 -5.69
N ILE A 358 -20.40 -6.12 -4.77
CA ILE A 358 -21.70 -5.99 -4.08
C ILE A 358 -21.69 -4.77 -3.16
N LEU A 359 -20.58 -4.50 -2.47
CA LEU A 359 -20.46 -3.31 -1.61
C LEU A 359 -20.53 -2.02 -2.43
N SER A 360 -19.93 -1.97 -3.63
CA SER A 360 -19.94 -0.77 -4.47
C SER A 360 -21.32 -0.41 -5.02
N ILE A 361 -22.25 -1.37 -5.15
CA ILE A 361 -23.64 -1.10 -5.57
C ILE A 361 -24.57 -0.68 -4.43
N SER A 362 -24.13 -0.76 -3.18
CA SER A 362 -24.97 -0.42 -2.02
C SER A 362 -25.59 1.00 -2.07
N PRO A 363 -24.95 2.06 -2.62
CA PRO A 363 -25.59 3.36 -2.77
C PRO A 363 -26.78 3.32 -3.73
N LEU A 364 -26.65 2.57 -4.82
CA LEU A 364 -27.72 2.41 -5.80
C LEU A 364 -28.87 1.57 -5.23
N ALA A 365 -28.56 0.48 -4.53
CA ALA A 365 -29.57 -0.32 -3.85
C ALA A 365 -30.34 0.51 -2.81
N GLY A 366 -29.66 1.35 -2.02
CA GLY A 366 -30.29 2.28 -1.08
C GLY A 366 -31.27 3.23 -1.78
N PHE A 367 -30.83 3.87 -2.88
CA PHE A 367 -31.69 4.73 -3.69
C PHE A 367 -32.94 4.01 -4.25
N GLN A 368 -32.78 2.75 -4.67
CA GLN A 368 -33.90 1.95 -5.17
C GLN A 368 -34.89 1.58 -4.07
N LEU A 369 -34.43 1.31 -2.85
CA LEU A 369 -35.31 1.06 -1.71
C LEU A 369 -36.14 2.29 -1.37
N ASP A 370 -35.54 3.49 -1.38
CA ASP A 370 -36.27 4.75 -1.20
C ASP A 370 -37.33 4.94 -2.30
N TYR A 371 -36.96 4.63 -3.54
CA TYR A 371 -37.90 4.67 -4.67
C TYR A 371 -39.05 3.70 -4.47
N ILE A 372 -38.79 2.44 -4.12
CA ILE A 372 -39.83 1.43 -3.87
C ILE A 372 -40.74 1.87 -2.72
N ALA A 373 -40.18 2.37 -1.61
CA ALA A 373 -40.94 2.86 -0.47
C ALA A 373 -41.94 3.95 -0.89
N SER A 374 -41.56 4.84 -1.81
CA SER A 374 -42.47 5.85 -2.36
C SER A 374 -43.60 5.27 -3.23
N PHE A 375 -43.38 4.13 -3.89
CA PHE A 375 -44.41 3.45 -4.70
C PHE A 375 -45.37 2.63 -3.85
N LEU A 376 -44.92 2.08 -2.71
CA LEU A 376 -45.78 1.30 -1.81
C LEU A 376 -47.00 2.08 -1.32
N SER A 377 -46.92 3.42 -1.27
CA SER A 377 -48.04 4.27 -0.84
C SER A 377 -49.04 4.61 -1.95
N ILE A 378 -48.73 4.35 -3.23
CA ILE A 378 -49.51 4.85 -4.38
C ILE A 378 -49.89 3.73 -5.36
N ALA A 379 -49.09 2.67 -5.49
CA ALA A 379 -49.23 1.67 -6.54
C ALA A 379 -49.92 0.38 -6.10
N SER A 380 -50.50 -0.35 -7.07
CA SER A 380 -51.07 -1.67 -6.82
C SER A 380 -49.97 -2.74 -6.60
N PRO A 381 -50.28 -3.85 -5.90
CA PRO A 381 -49.31 -4.92 -5.62
C PRO A 381 -48.62 -5.47 -6.87
N ASP A 382 -49.32 -5.59 -8.00
CA ASP A 382 -48.75 -6.09 -9.26
C ASP A 382 -47.69 -5.14 -9.83
N ILE A 383 -47.91 -3.83 -9.72
CA ILE A 383 -46.94 -2.81 -10.15
C ILE A 383 -45.71 -2.87 -9.25
N ILE A 384 -45.92 -2.99 -7.93
CA ILE A 384 -44.83 -3.10 -6.95
C ILE A 384 -43.98 -4.33 -7.23
N ALA A 385 -44.59 -5.50 -7.48
CA ALA A 385 -43.86 -6.72 -7.80
C ALA A 385 -43.00 -6.58 -9.06
N ARG A 386 -43.53 -5.95 -10.12
CA ARG A 386 -42.77 -5.66 -11.35
C ARG A 386 -41.64 -4.67 -11.10
N VAL A 387 -41.87 -3.62 -10.32
CA VAL A 387 -40.84 -2.63 -9.97
C VAL A 387 -39.73 -3.31 -9.17
N ILE A 388 -40.04 -4.14 -8.17
CA ILE A 388 -39.03 -4.88 -7.41
C ILE A 388 -38.22 -5.81 -8.31
N LEU A 389 -38.89 -6.65 -9.12
CA LEU A 389 -38.23 -7.61 -9.99
C LEU A 389 -37.33 -6.92 -11.03
N THR A 390 -37.82 -5.89 -11.70
CA THR A 390 -37.08 -5.21 -12.78
C THR A 390 -36.03 -4.24 -12.25
N GLN A 391 -36.35 -3.42 -11.25
CA GLN A 391 -35.43 -2.41 -10.73
C GLN A 391 -34.40 -3.03 -9.80
N VAL A 392 -34.80 -3.85 -8.82
CA VAL A 392 -33.82 -4.36 -7.84
C VAL A 392 -32.95 -5.41 -8.49
N LEU A 393 -33.51 -6.44 -9.11
CA LEU A 393 -32.67 -7.53 -9.61
C LEU A 393 -31.95 -7.14 -10.90
N ALA A 394 -32.67 -6.70 -11.95
CA ALA A 394 -32.02 -6.48 -13.24
C ALA A 394 -31.01 -5.33 -13.20
N VAL A 395 -31.33 -4.20 -12.55
CA VAL A 395 -30.41 -3.05 -12.50
C VAL A 395 -29.20 -3.35 -11.62
N ASN A 396 -29.37 -3.93 -10.41
CA ASN A 396 -28.20 -4.26 -9.58
C ASN A 396 -27.32 -5.31 -10.26
N THR A 397 -27.90 -6.36 -10.86
CA THR A 397 -27.10 -7.35 -11.61
C THR A 397 -26.36 -6.68 -12.77
N THR A 398 -27.03 -5.82 -13.55
CA THR A 398 -26.40 -5.09 -14.66
C THR A 398 -25.26 -4.20 -14.16
N VAL A 399 -25.45 -3.48 -13.05
CA VAL A 399 -24.44 -2.59 -12.49
C VAL A 399 -23.27 -3.37 -11.90
N VAL A 400 -23.51 -4.52 -11.26
CA VAL A 400 -22.43 -5.42 -10.79
C VAL A 400 -21.60 -5.91 -11.97
N LEU A 401 -22.24 -6.38 -13.05
CA LEU A 401 -21.54 -6.84 -14.25
C LEU A 401 -20.77 -5.70 -14.93
N ALA A 402 -21.39 -4.51 -15.06
CA ALA A 402 -20.75 -3.34 -15.62
C ALA A 402 -19.57 -2.86 -14.77
N THR A 403 -19.69 -2.88 -13.45
CA THR A 403 -18.60 -2.54 -12.53
C THR A 403 -17.46 -3.53 -12.67
N TYR A 404 -17.75 -4.83 -12.69
CA TYR A 404 -16.74 -5.86 -12.87
C TYR A 404 -16.00 -5.70 -14.21
N PHE A 405 -16.74 -5.47 -15.30
CA PHE A 405 -16.17 -5.21 -16.62
C PHE A 405 -15.33 -3.94 -16.66
N LEU A 406 -15.77 -2.87 -15.98
CA LEU A 406 -15.04 -1.61 -15.86
C LEU A 406 -13.71 -1.78 -15.13
N PHE A 407 -13.68 -2.53 -14.02
CA PHE A 407 -12.44 -2.86 -13.32
C PHE A 407 -11.51 -3.68 -14.21
N TRP A 408 -12.05 -4.65 -14.95
CA TRP A 408 -11.28 -5.42 -15.93
C TRP A 408 -10.68 -4.53 -17.03
N LEU A 409 -11.45 -3.59 -17.58
CA LEU A 409 -10.94 -2.62 -18.56
C LEU A 409 -9.85 -1.72 -17.95
N CYS A 410 -10.06 -1.21 -16.74
CA CYS A 410 -9.07 -0.39 -16.05
C CYS A 410 -7.76 -1.14 -15.83
N GLN A 411 -7.82 -2.43 -15.51
CA GLN A 411 -6.65 -3.28 -15.40
C GLN A 411 -6.01 -3.53 -16.77
N ARG A 412 -6.79 -3.91 -17.78
CA ARG A 412 -6.30 -4.22 -19.14
C ARG A 412 -5.62 -3.04 -19.82
N PHE A 413 -6.08 -1.83 -19.53
CA PHE A 413 -5.57 -0.57 -20.08
C PHE A 413 -4.85 0.27 -19.02
N ALA A 414 -4.26 -0.35 -18.00
CA ALA A 414 -3.52 0.33 -16.94
C ALA A 414 -2.28 1.05 -17.48
N THR A 415 -1.47 0.36 -18.29
CA THR A 415 -0.31 0.95 -18.97
C THR A 415 -0.75 2.06 -19.94
N PRO A 416 -0.19 3.29 -19.84
CA PRO A 416 -0.50 4.36 -20.76
C PRO A 416 0.01 4.01 -22.16
N ARG A 417 -0.86 4.09 -23.16
CA ARG A 417 -0.48 3.86 -24.57
C ARG A 417 0.16 5.10 -25.22
N PHE A 418 0.02 6.25 -24.58
CA PHE A 418 0.44 7.54 -25.09
C PHE A 418 1.40 8.19 -24.10
N SER A 419 2.43 8.88 -24.60
CA SER A 419 3.44 9.56 -23.78
C SER A 419 2.93 10.85 -23.13
N SER A 420 1.93 11.51 -23.74
CA SER A 420 1.42 12.78 -23.23
C SER A 420 0.40 12.60 -22.09
N CYS A 421 0.47 13.49 -21.09
CA CYS A 421 -0.46 13.51 -19.95
C CYS A 421 -1.93 13.68 -20.37
N ALA A 422 -2.21 14.51 -21.40
CA ALA A 422 -3.58 14.72 -21.89
C ALA A 422 -4.18 13.45 -22.51
N MET A 423 -3.39 12.69 -23.28
CA MET A 423 -3.87 11.45 -23.90
C MET A 423 -4.13 10.33 -22.89
N ASP A 424 -3.52 10.40 -21.71
CA ASP A 424 -3.81 9.48 -20.61
C ASP A 424 -5.24 9.67 -20.06
N TYR A 425 -5.77 10.90 -20.09
CA TYR A 425 -7.18 11.17 -19.79
C TYR A 425 -8.11 10.71 -20.92
N VAL A 426 -7.70 10.83 -22.18
CA VAL A 426 -8.45 10.29 -23.34
C VAL A 426 -8.58 8.77 -23.24
N GLN A 427 -7.51 8.07 -22.85
CA GLN A 427 -7.57 6.63 -22.62
C GLN A 427 -8.59 6.26 -21.53
N THR A 428 -8.67 7.04 -20.44
CA THR A 428 -9.74 6.87 -19.44
C THR A 428 -11.12 7.14 -20.04
N ALA A 429 -11.26 8.14 -20.91
CA ALA A 429 -12.53 8.50 -21.54
C ALA A 429 -13.03 7.42 -22.52
N LEU A 430 -12.13 6.64 -23.12
CA LEU A 430 -12.48 5.51 -23.98
C LEU A 430 -12.89 4.24 -23.20
N ILE A 431 -12.51 4.16 -21.92
CA ILE A 431 -12.89 3.06 -21.03
C ILE A 431 -14.30 3.30 -20.45
N LEU A 432 -14.62 4.56 -20.17
CA LEU A 432 -15.95 5.03 -19.76
C LEU A 432 -16.92 5.00 -20.94
#